data_AF-C6PQ34-F1
#
_entry.id   AF-C6PQ34-F1
#
_cell.length_a   1.000
_cell.length_b   1.000
_cell.length_c   1.000
_cell.angle_alpha   90.00
_cell.angle_beta   90.00
_cell.angle_gamma   90.00
#
_symmetry.space_group_name_H-M   'P 1'
#
loop_
_entity.id
_entity.type
_entity.pdbx_description
1 polymer ?
#
loop_
_entity_poly.entity_id
_entity_poly.type
_entity_poly.pdbx_seq_one_letter_code
_entity_poly.pdbx_strand_id
1 'polypeptide(L)'
;MLILGIAVESFYFSRLTRDIYEMKDLVEDIQKGKFNKVHKVNRNDELGELNKGLIFMSDTIEQNIKDLKVERDSLSRAVEKLKEMDKQQKEFIGNVTHEFKTPITSIKAYADVIGMYKDDMKLIEEGTLSISKDCERLSSMVDNVLNLSALEKYDFEIEKSEVNLRRLLNETCKAMMAKNKRKMV
;
A
#
# COMPACT_ATOMS: atom_id res chain seq x y z
N MET A 1 25.56 -59.49 -44.75
CA MET A 1 25.02 -58.17 -45.16
C MET A 1 23.61 -57.94 -44.64
N LEU A 2 22.62 -58.79 -44.95
CA LEU A 2 21.22 -58.62 -44.46
C LEU A 2 21.08 -58.56 -42.93
N ILE A 3 21.73 -59.47 -42.20
CA ILE A 3 21.67 -59.51 -40.73
C ILE A 3 22.26 -58.23 -40.09
N LEU A 4 23.32 -57.68 -40.69
CA LEU A 4 23.94 -56.42 -40.25
C LEU A 4 23.03 -55.21 -40.50
N GLY A 5 22.33 -55.17 -41.64
CA GLY A 5 21.34 -54.12 -41.92
C GLY A 5 20.20 -54.12 -40.91
N ILE A 6 19.62 -55.29 -40.63
CA ILE A 6 18.55 -55.45 -39.63
C ILE A 6 19.01 -55.02 -38.24
N ALA A 7 20.25 -55.35 -37.86
CA ALA A 7 20.81 -54.94 -36.56
C ALA A 7 20.97 -53.41 -36.45
N VAL A 8 21.42 -52.76 -37.52
CA VAL A 8 21.54 -51.28 -37.57
C VAL A 8 20.17 -50.63 -37.53
N GLU A 9 19.21 -51.09 -38.34
CA GLU A 9 17.84 -50.57 -38.34
C GLU A 9 17.16 -50.71 -36.97
N SER A 10 17.31 -51.88 -36.33
CA SER A 10 16.78 -52.12 -34.98
C SER A 10 17.44 -51.21 -33.93
N PHE A 11 18.74 -50.94 -34.05
CA PHE A 11 19.46 -50.01 -33.19
C PHE A 11 18.99 -48.56 -33.37
N TYR A 12 18.82 -48.09 -34.62
CA TYR A 12 18.28 -46.76 -34.88
C TYR A 12 16.84 -46.61 -34.39
N PHE A 13 16.00 -47.63 -34.62
CA PHE A 13 14.60 -47.64 -34.19
C PHE A 13 14.45 -47.62 -32.67
N SER A 14 15.23 -48.45 -31.96
CA SER A 14 15.21 -48.48 -30.49
C SER A 14 15.72 -47.17 -29.88
N ARG A 15 16.74 -46.56 -30.48
CA ARG A 15 17.24 -45.23 -30.07
C ARG A 15 16.19 -44.14 -30.28
N LEU A 16 15.55 -44.10 -31.44
CA LEU A 16 14.51 -43.12 -31.77
C LEU A 16 13.28 -43.26 -30.86
N THR A 17 12.85 -44.49 -30.61
CA THR A 17 11.72 -44.77 -29.72
C THR A 17 12.00 -44.28 -28.31
N ARG A 18 13.21 -44.54 -27.77
CA ARG A 18 13.59 -44.09 -26.43
C ARG A 18 13.54 -42.57 -26.29
N ASP A 19 14.10 -41.83 -27.25
CA ASP A 19 14.13 -40.37 -27.19
C ASP A 19 12.70 -39.76 -27.23
N ILE A 20 11.80 -40.35 -28.02
CA ILE A 20 10.39 -39.94 -28.06
C ILE A 20 9.71 -40.15 -26.71
N TYR A 21 9.98 -41.28 -26.03
CA TYR A 21 9.46 -41.51 -24.69
C TYR A 21 10.02 -40.52 -23.66
N GLU A 22 11.30 -40.17 -23.73
CA GLU A 22 11.88 -39.15 -22.84
C GLU A 22 11.23 -37.78 -23.03
N MET A 23 10.96 -37.38 -24.27
CA MET A 23 10.27 -36.12 -24.58
C MET A 23 8.80 -36.15 -24.11
N LYS A 24 8.11 -37.28 -24.28
CA LYS A 24 6.76 -37.48 -23.76
C LYS A 24 6.73 -37.30 -22.24
N ASP A 25 7.69 -37.89 -21.53
CA ASP A 25 7.79 -37.77 -20.07
C ASP A 25 8.09 -36.32 -19.65
N LEU A 26 8.93 -35.61 -20.40
CA LEU A 26 9.16 -34.17 -20.19
C LEU A 26 7.87 -33.35 -20.34
N VAL A 27 7.09 -33.59 -21.40
CA VAL A 27 5.78 -32.91 -21.57
C VAL A 27 4.84 -33.23 -20.41
N GLU A 28 4.76 -34.49 -19.97
CA GLU A 28 3.94 -34.87 -18.83
C GLU A 28 4.38 -34.19 -17.53
N ASP A 29 5.68 -34.01 -17.32
CA ASP A 29 6.21 -33.30 -16.16
C ASP A 29 5.87 -31.81 -16.20
N ILE A 30 6.01 -31.15 -17.36
CA ILE A 30 5.58 -29.75 -17.57
C ILE A 30 4.08 -29.60 -17.27
N GLN A 31 3.24 -30.51 -17.76
CA GLN A 31 1.79 -30.51 -17.49
C GLN A 31 1.47 -30.65 -16.00
N LYS A 32 2.33 -31.32 -15.23
CA LYS A 32 2.21 -31.48 -13.77
C LYS A 32 2.91 -30.36 -13.00
N GLY A 33 3.47 -29.35 -13.68
CA GLY A 33 4.19 -28.22 -13.09
C GLY A 33 5.58 -28.59 -12.51
N LYS A 34 6.18 -29.67 -12.99
CA LYS A 34 7.48 -30.19 -12.51
C LYS A 34 8.60 -29.79 -13.47
N PHE A 35 9.22 -28.65 -13.23
CA PHE A 35 10.25 -28.07 -14.11
C PHE A 35 11.71 -28.40 -13.70
N ASN A 36 11.94 -28.96 -12.51
CA ASN A 36 13.28 -29.11 -11.91
C ASN A 36 14.14 -30.27 -12.45
N LYS A 37 13.80 -30.89 -13.57
CA LYS A 37 14.58 -32.03 -14.10
C LYS A 37 15.68 -31.55 -15.05
N VAL A 38 16.89 -32.07 -14.88
CA VAL A 38 18.00 -31.82 -15.80
C VAL A 38 17.80 -32.66 -17.05
N HIS A 39 17.40 -32.02 -18.15
CA HIS A 39 17.25 -32.67 -19.45
C HIS A 39 18.52 -32.48 -20.27
N LYS A 40 19.27 -33.56 -20.51
CA LYS A 40 20.46 -33.53 -21.36
C LYS A 40 20.09 -33.88 -22.79
N VAL A 41 20.46 -33.02 -23.72
CA VAL A 41 20.31 -33.30 -25.16
C VAL A 41 21.65 -33.80 -25.71
N ASN A 42 21.73 -35.08 -26.04
CA ASN A 42 22.92 -35.72 -26.62
C ASN A 42 22.77 -36.02 -28.12
N ARG A 43 21.94 -35.24 -28.82
CA ARG A 43 21.54 -35.49 -30.22
C ARG A 43 21.60 -34.18 -31.03
N ASN A 44 22.14 -34.27 -32.25
CA ASN A 44 22.41 -33.13 -33.14
C ASN A 44 21.61 -33.19 -34.45
N ASP A 45 20.40 -33.74 -34.40
CA ASP A 45 19.47 -33.80 -35.53
C ASP A 45 18.14 -33.13 -35.16
N GLU A 46 17.11 -33.29 -35.99
CA GLU A 46 15.81 -32.63 -35.84
C GLU A 46 15.12 -32.99 -34.52
N LEU A 47 15.27 -34.22 -34.02
CA LEU A 47 14.75 -34.62 -32.72
C LEU A 47 15.54 -33.97 -31.58
N GLY A 48 16.86 -33.82 -31.75
CA GLY A 48 17.68 -33.02 -30.85
C GLY A 48 17.24 -31.56 -30.77
N GLU A 49 16.95 -30.93 -31.91
CA GLU A 49 16.44 -29.55 -31.97
C GLU A 49 15.06 -29.41 -31.31
N LEU A 50 14.14 -30.34 -31.56
CA LEU A 50 12.82 -30.34 -30.92
C LEU A 50 12.93 -30.50 -29.40
N ASN A 51 13.80 -31.38 -28.91
CA ASN A 51 14.03 -31.54 -27.47
C ASN A 51 14.59 -30.25 -26.84
N LYS A 52 15.54 -29.58 -27.51
CA LYS A 52 16.03 -28.25 -27.06
C LYS A 52 14.90 -27.23 -26.99
N GLY A 53 14.01 -27.19 -27.98
CA GLY A 53 12.84 -26.31 -27.99
C GLY A 53 11.89 -26.59 -26.81
N LEU A 54 11.63 -27.86 -26.51
CA LEU A 54 10.78 -28.25 -25.39
C LEU A 54 11.38 -27.86 -24.03
N ILE A 55 12.69 -28.04 -23.85
CA ILE A 55 13.41 -27.61 -22.65
C ILE A 55 13.35 -26.09 -22.52
N PHE A 56 13.60 -25.35 -23.60
CA PHE A 56 13.49 -23.89 -23.59
C PHE A 56 12.08 -23.42 -23.21
N MET A 57 11.03 -24.07 -23.73
CA MET A 57 9.65 -23.79 -23.33
C MET A 57 9.40 -24.10 -21.86
N SER A 58 9.90 -25.24 -21.35
CA SER A 58 9.81 -25.63 -19.94
C SER A 58 10.41 -24.55 -19.03
N ASP A 59 11.63 -24.13 -19.33
CA ASP A 59 12.35 -23.11 -18.56
C ASP A 59 11.63 -21.75 -18.62
N THR A 60 11.15 -21.36 -19.80
CA THR A 60 10.39 -20.11 -19.99
C THR A 60 9.09 -20.11 -19.20
N ILE A 61 8.34 -21.22 -19.23
CA ILE A 61 7.10 -21.36 -18.45
C ILE A 61 7.42 -21.28 -16.95
N GLU A 62 8.48 -21.95 -16.50
CA GLU A 62 8.89 -21.91 -15.09
C GLU A 62 9.22 -20.48 -14.64
N GLN A 63 9.99 -19.74 -15.43
CA GLN A 63 10.33 -18.34 -15.13
C GLN A 63 9.08 -17.46 -15.10
N ASN A 64 8.20 -17.58 -16.10
CA ASN A 64 6.95 -16.82 -16.12
C ASN A 64 6.08 -17.10 -14.87
N ILE A 65 6.02 -18.35 -14.40
CA ILE A 65 5.29 -18.69 -13.16
C ILE A 65 5.95 -18.04 -11.94
N LYS A 66 7.28 -18.02 -11.87
CA LYS A 66 8.03 -17.36 -10.78
C LYS A 66 7.77 -15.85 -10.80
N ASP A 67 7.83 -15.21 -11.94
CA ASP A 67 7.60 -13.77 -12.11
C ASP A 67 6.16 -13.39 -11.74
N LEU A 68 5.17 -14.13 -12.26
CA LEU A 68 3.76 -13.94 -11.90
C LEU A 68 3.52 -14.08 -10.40
N LYS A 69 4.21 -15.01 -9.72
CA LYS A 69 4.10 -15.17 -8.28
C LYS A 69 4.63 -13.94 -7.53
N VAL A 70 5.80 -13.44 -7.95
CA VAL A 70 6.40 -12.23 -7.34
C VAL A 70 5.48 -11.02 -7.54
N GLU A 71 4.94 -10.83 -8.74
CA GLU A 71 4.01 -9.75 -9.04
C GLU A 71 2.71 -9.87 -8.24
N ARG A 72 2.13 -11.06 -8.17
CA ARG A 72 0.92 -11.35 -7.38
C ARG A 72 1.12 -11.07 -5.90
N ASP A 73 2.27 -11.43 -5.34
CA ASP A 73 2.59 -11.15 -3.93
C ASP A 73 2.79 -9.64 -3.70
N SER A 74 3.39 -8.93 -4.67
CA SER A 74 3.52 -7.47 -4.63
C SER A 74 2.16 -6.78 -4.66
N LEU A 75 1.29 -7.19 -5.59
CA LEU A 75 -0.07 -6.68 -5.72
C LEU A 75 -0.90 -6.95 -4.46
N SER A 76 -0.78 -8.15 -3.88
CA SER A 76 -1.46 -8.49 -2.63
C SER A 76 -1.07 -7.55 -1.49
N ARG A 77 0.22 -7.24 -1.35
CA ARG A 77 0.71 -6.26 -0.35
C ARG A 77 0.20 -4.85 -0.62
N ALA A 78 0.17 -4.43 -1.89
CA ALA A 78 -0.37 -3.12 -2.26
C ALA A 78 -1.86 -3.00 -1.91
N VAL A 79 -2.65 -4.04 -2.19
CA VAL A 79 -4.08 -4.10 -1.83
C VAL A 79 -4.28 -4.05 -0.32
N GLU A 80 -3.47 -4.77 0.46
CA GLU A 80 -3.53 -4.75 1.91
C GLU A 80 -3.21 -3.34 2.46
N LYS A 81 -2.16 -2.70 1.94
CA LYS A 81 -1.82 -1.32 2.29
C LYS A 81 -2.94 -0.34 1.97
N LEU A 82 -3.57 -0.46 0.80
CA LEU A 82 -4.72 0.38 0.41
C LEU A 82 -5.91 0.19 1.35
N LYS A 83 -6.20 -1.05 1.76
CA LYS A 83 -7.26 -1.34 2.74
C LYS A 83 -6.98 -0.72 4.10
N GLU A 84 -5.73 -0.77 4.56
CA GLU A 84 -5.33 -0.15 5.82
C GLU A 84 -5.46 1.38 5.74
N MET A 85 -5.04 1.99 4.63
CA MET A 85 -5.23 3.44 4.41
C MET A 85 -6.72 3.84 4.38
N ASP A 86 -7.57 3.07 3.69
CA ASP A 86 -9.03 3.29 3.67
C ASP A 86 -9.64 3.19 5.07
N LYS A 87 -9.19 2.22 5.88
CA LYS A 87 -9.62 2.08 7.26
C LYS A 87 -9.20 3.28 8.11
N GLN A 88 -7.94 3.70 8.02
CA GLN A 88 -7.42 4.87 8.74
C GLN A 88 -8.17 6.15 8.35
N GLN A 89 -8.47 6.33 7.06
CA GLN A 89 -9.27 7.45 6.58
C GLN A 89 -10.68 7.46 7.19
N LYS A 90 -11.35 6.30 7.23
CA LYS A 90 -12.69 6.18 7.85
C LYS A 90 -12.67 6.45 9.34
N GLU A 91 -11.67 5.93 10.05
CA GLU A 91 -11.49 6.20 11.49
C GLU A 91 -11.23 7.69 11.74
N PHE A 92 -10.39 8.34 10.93
CA PHE A 92 -10.15 9.78 11.01
C PHE A 92 -11.43 10.59 10.82
N ILE A 93 -12.20 10.33 9.74
CA ILE A 93 -13.47 11.03 9.47
C ILE A 93 -14.45 10.80 10.62
N GLY A 94 -14.54 9.57 11.13
CA GLY A 94 -15.38 9.25 12.28
C GLY A 94 -15.01 10.07 13.50
N ASN A 95 -13.74 10.10 13.87
CA ASN A 95 -13.24 10.84 15.02
C ASN A 95 -13.50 12.35 14.90
N VAL A 96 -13.18 12.95 13.75
CA VAL A 96 -13.45 14.38 13.49
C VAL A 96 -14.95 14.68 13.61
N THR A 97 -15.80 13.84 13.03
CA THR A 97 -17.26 14.03 13.10
C THR A 97 -17.78 13.95 14.53
N HIS A 98 -17.28 13.00 15.32
CA HIS A 98 -17.63 12.87 16.74
C HIS A 98 -17.20 14.10 17.54
N GLU A 99 -15.97 14.58 17.32
CA GLU A 99 -15.46 15.77 18.01
C GLU A 99 -16.22 17.04 17.64
N PHE A 100 -16.75 17.15 16.41
CA PHE A 100 -17.56 18.29 15.97
C PHE A 100 -18.97 18.26 16.54
N LYS A 101 -19.55 17.06 16.70
CA LYS A 101 -20.93 16.92 17.19
C LYS A 101 -21.12 17.53 18.57
N THR A 102 -20.13 17.42 19.46
CA THR A 102 -20.19 17.96 20.82
C THR A 102 -20.37 19.49 20.86
N PRO A 103 -19.45 20.31 20.29
CA PRO A 103 -19.62 21.77 20.27
C PRO A 103 -20.87 22.19 19.47
N ILE A 104 -21.22 21.51 18.37
CA ILE A 104 -22.45 21.81 17.63
C ILE A 104 -23.71 21.59 18.49
N THR A 105 -23.75 20.50 19.25
CA THR A 105 -24.88 20.18 20.15
C THR A 105 -24.98 21.20 21.27
N SER A 106 -23.84 21.61 21.84
CA SER A 106 -23.75 22.65 22.87
C SER A 106 -24.24 24.00 22.34
N ILE A 107 -23.74 24.44 21.18
CA ILE A 107 -24.17 25.69 20.52
C ILE A 107 -25.68 25.69 20.30
N LYS A 108 -26.23 24.59 19.78
CA LYS A 108 -27.67 24.45 19.55
C LYS A 108 -28.45 24.54 20.87
N ALA A 109 -28.02 23.82 21.91
CA ALA A 109 -28.69 23.83 23.21
C ALA A 109 -28.73 25.24 23.82
N TYR A 110 -27.61 25.97 23.80
CA TYR A 110 -27.57 27.35 24.29
C TYR A 110 -28.42 28.30 23.43
N ALA A 111 -28.38 28.16 22.11
CA ALA A 111 -29.22 28.97 21.21
C ALA A 111 -30.72 28.74 21.46
N ASP A 112 -31.14 27.49 21.65
CA ASP A 112 -32.53 27.12 21.97
C ASP A 112 -32.96 27.73 23.32
N VAL A 113 -32.13 27.59 24.36
CA VAL A 113 -32.42 28.09 25.71
C VAL A 113 -32.46 29.63 25.74
N ILE A 114 -31.53 30.32 25.07
CA ILE A 114 -31.56 31.78 24.90
C ILE A 114 -32.85 32.22 24.20
N GLY A 115 -33.29 31.47 23.18
CA GLY A 115 -34.52 31.75 22.46
C GLY A 115 -35.79 31.63 23.32
N MET A 116 -35.77 30.73 24.33
CA MET A 116 -36.89 30.51 25.25
C MET A 116 -36.94 31.52 26.40
N TYR A 117 -35.79 31.99 26.89
CA TYR A 117 -35.68 32.85 28.08
C TYR A 117 -35.02 34.20 27.75
N LYS A 118 -35.70 35.01 26.92
CA LYS A 118 -35.15 36.25 26.37
C LYS A 118 -34.92 37.38 27.38
N ASP A 119 -35.53 37.30 28.56
CA ASP A 119 -35.43 38.32 29.60
C ASP A 119 -34.37 38.00 30.67
N ASP A 120 -33.78 36.79 30.64
CA ASP A 120 -32.72 36.40 31.56
C ASP A 120 -31.35 36.83 31.00
N MET A 121 -30.96 38.05 31.34
CA MET A 121 -29.70 38.66 30.91
C MET A 121 -28.47 37.80 31.25
N LYS A 122 -28.49 37.11 32.40
CA LYS A 122 -27.37 36.31 32.87
C LYS A 122 -27.22 35.04 32.03
N LEU A 123 -28.33 34.37 31.76
CA LEU A 123 -28.35 33.20 30.87
C LEU A 123 -27.89 33.56 29.45
N ILE A 124 -28.32 34.72 28.94
CA ILE A 124 -27.90 35.22 27.62
C ILE A 124 -26.39 35.43 27.58
N GLU A 125 -25.81 36.04 28.61
CA GLU A 125 -24.36 36.26 28.72
C GLU A 125 -23.59 34.94 28.77
N GLU A 126 -23.98 34.01 29.66
CA GLU A 126 -23.35 32.69 29.80
C GLU A 126 -23.45 31.84 28.52
N GLY A 127 -24.62 31.84 27.88
CA GLY A 127 -24.84 31.10 26.66
C GLY A 127 -24.11 31.70 25.46
N THR A 128 -24.08 33.03 25.33
CA THR A 128 -23.31 33.72 24.27
C THR A 128 -21.82 33.44 24.41
N LEU A 129 -21.29 33.46 25.64
CA LEU A 129 -19.89 33.13 25.91
C LEU A 129 -19.57 31.67 25.56
N SER A 130 -20.45 30.74 25.94
CA SER A 130 -20.28 29.31 25.65
C SER A 130 -20.32 29.03 24.14
N ILE A 131 -21.27 29.63 23.43
CA ILE A 131 -21.36 29.56 21.96
C ILE A 131 -20.08 30.10 21.31
N SER A 132 -19.58 31.26 21.75
CA SER A 132 -18.35 31.85 21.21
C SER A 132 -17.16 30.90 21.37
N LYS A 133 -17.02 30.29 22.56
CA LYS A 133 -15.93 29.35 22.85
C LYS A 133 -16.01 28.08 22.00
N ASP A 134 -17.22 27.54 21.79
CA ASP A 134 -17.41 26.35 20.95
C ASP A 134 -17.19 26.66 19.46
N CYS A 135 -17.53 27.87 18.99
CA CYS A 135 -17.19 28.36 17.65
C CYS A 135 -15.67 28.47 17.44
N GLU A 136 -14.94 29.03 18.41
CA GLU A 136 -13.46 29.08 18.37
C GLU A 136 -12.85 27.67 18.34
N ARG A 137 -13.40 26.75 19.14
CA ARG A 137 -12.97 25.35 19.15
C ARG A 137 -13.19 24.68 17.79
N LEU A 138 -14.36 24.86 17.18
CA LEU A 138 -14.66 24.36 15.84
C LEU A 138 -13.70 24.94 14.80
N SER A 139 -13.44 26.25 14.84
CA SER A 139 -12.48 26.90 13.94
C SER A 139 -11.09 26.27 14.07
N SER A 140 -10.59 26.10 15.29
CA SER A 140 -9.28 25.46 15.51
C SER A 140 -9.24 24.02 15.03
N MET A 141 -10.35 23.27 15.13
CA MET A 141 -10.41 21.90 14.62
C MET A 141 -10.39 21.88 13.08
N VAL A 142 -11.11 22.79 12.42
CA VAL A 142 -11.05 22.95 10.97
C VAL A 142 -9.64 23.30 10.50
N ASP A 143 -8.97 24.23 11.19
CA ASP A 143 -7.57 24.57 10.90
C ASP A 143 -6.64 23.35 11.03
N ASN A 144 -6.84 22.51 12.05
CA ASN A 144 -6.06 21.28 12.22
C ASN A 144 -6.27 20.31 11.06
N VAL A 145 -7.50 20.15 10.57
CA VAL A 145 -7.82 19.29 9.41
C VAL A 145 -7.19 19.85 8.13
N LEU A 146 -7.29 21.16 7.90
CA LEU A 146 -6.68 21.82 6.74
C LEU A 146 -5.16 21.72 6.76
N ASN A 147 -4.54 21.92 7.92
CA ASN A 147 -3.10 21.77 8.09
C ASN A 147 -2.66 20.33 7.82
N LEU A 148 -3.36 19.34 8.37
CA LEU A 148 -3.07 17.92 8.11
C LEU A 148 -3.15 17.60 6.61
N SER A 149 -4.20 18.09 5.92
CA SER A 149 -4.35 17.91 4.48
C SER A 149 -3.25 18.61 3.66
N ALA A 150 -2.75 19.75 4.13
CA ALA A 150 -1.61 20.43 3.51
C ALA A 150 -0.30 19.66 3.70
N LEU A 151 -0.08 19.02 4.86
CA LEU A 151 1.08 18.15 5.11
C LEU A 151 1.12 16.94 4.16
N GLU A 152 -0.03 16.39 3.76
CA GLU A 152 -0.09 15.25 2.82
C GLU A 152 0.20 15.65 1.37
N LYS A 153 -0.01 16.92 1.00
CA LYS A 153 0.08 17.40 -0.40
C LYS A 153 1.45 17.94 -0.78
N TYR A 154 2.26 18.36 0.20
CA TYR A 154 3.60 18.87 -0.05
C TYR A 154 4.65 17.80 0.27
N ASP A 155 5.35 17.36 -0.77
CA ASP A 155 6.68 16.77 -0.59
C ASP A 155 7.52 17.86 0.08
N PHE A 156 7.82 17.70 1.37
CA PHE A 156 8.62 18.69 2.10
C PHE A 156 10.01 18.73 1.46
N GLU A 157 10.26 19.72 0.61
CA GLU A 157 11.63 20.12 0.27
C GLU A 157 12.25 20.68 1.55
N ILE A 158 12.89 19.80 2.32
CA ILE A 158 13.61 20.18 3.53
C ILE A 158 14.82 21.02 3.10
N GLU A 159 14.67 22.34 3.12
CA GLU A 159 15.79 23.27 2.99
C GLU A 159 16.67 23.19 4.24
N LYS A 160 17.77 22.44 4.13
CA LYS A 160 18.79 22.37 5.19
C LYS A 160 19.65 23.62 5.12
N SER A 161 19.67 24.37 6.22
CA SER A 161 20.55 25.54 6.39
C SER A 161 21.28 25.46 7.73
N GLU A 162 22.42 26.14 7.81
CA GLU A 162 23.14 26.28 9.08
C GLU A 162 22.36 27.22 10.01
N VAL A 163 21.96 26.71 11.18
CA VAL A 163 21.13 27.44 12.13
C VAL A 163 21.82 27.56 13.49
N ASN A 164 21.81 28.77 14.05
CA ASN A 164 22.29 29.03 15.39
C ASN A 164 21.25 28.56 16.43
N LEU A 165 21.47 27.35 16.96
CA LEU A 165 20.60 26.72 17.97
C LEU A 165 20.32 27.62 19.18
N ARG A 166 21.32 28.36 19.68
CA ARG A 166 21.14 29.25 20.84
C ARG A 166 20.16 30.38 20.53
N ARG A 167 20.26 30.98 19.34
CA ARG A 167 19.34 32.05 18.92
C ARG A 167 17.92 31.51 18.75
N LEU A 168 17.79 30.39 18.05
CA LEU A 168 16.50 29.75 17.80
C LEU A 168 15.78 29.36 19.10
N LEU A 169 16.50 28.77 20.06
CA LEU A 169 15.95 28.40 21.37
C LEU A 169 15.49 29.63 22.15
N ASN A 170 16.29 30.70 22.18
CA ASN A 170 15.92 31.93 22.86
C ASN A 170 14.68 32.60 22.24
N GLU A 171 14.59 32.65 20.91
CA GLU A 171 13.43 33.18 20.19
C GLU A 171 12.17 32.35 20.49
N THR A 172 12.30 31.02 20.46
CA THR A 172 11.20 30.09 20.74
C THR A 172 10.73 30.21 22.20
N CYS A 173 11.65 30.25 23.17
CA CYS A 173 11.31 30.43 24.59
C CYS A 173 10.58 31.76 24.82
N LYS A 174 11.04 32.86 24.21
CA LYS A 174 10.37 34.17 24.30
C LYS A 174 8.96 34.11 23.73
N ALA A 175 8.78 33.51 22.55
CA ALA A 175 7.47 33.37 21.90
C ALA A 175 6.50 32.54 22.75
N MET A 176 6.96 31.40 23.31
CA MET A 176 6.13 30.57 24.20
C MET A 176 5.76 31.31 25.49
N MET A 177 6.70 32.04 26.11
CA MET A 177 6.41 32.84 27.30
C MET A 177 5.39 33.95 27.03
N ALA A 178 5.47 34.61 25.88
CA ALA A 178 4.49 35.64 25.47
C ALA A 178 3.08 35.05 25.26
N LYS A 179 2.99 33.86 24.68
CA LYS A 179 1.71 33.14 24.50
C LYS A 179 1.08 32.75 25.85
N ASN A 180 1.91 32.42 26.85
CA ASN A 180 1.44 32.07 28.19
C ASN A 180 0.86 33.29 28.94
N LYS A 181 1.49 34.47 28.80
CA LYS A 181 0.96 35.72 29.40
C LYS A 181 -0.39 36.17 28.82
N ARG A 182 -0.66 35.89 27.54
CA ARG A 182 -1.95 36.20 26.89
C ARG A 182 -3.11 35.32 27.32
N LYS A 183 -2.87 34.16 27.94
CA LYS A 183 -3.92 33.28 28.50
C LYS A 183 -4.29 33.59 29.95
N MET A 184 -3.55 34.48 30.62
CA MET A 184 -3.78 34.87 32.02
C MET A 184 -4.45 36.25 32.18
N VAL A 185 -4.91 36.84 31.08
CA VAL A 185 -5.74 38.06 31.03
C VAL A 185 -7.05 37.66 30.39
#